data_AF-A0A7I7S3H2-F1
#
_entry.id   AF-A0A7I7S3H2-F1
#
_cell.length_a   1.000
_cell.length_b   1.000
_cell.length_c   1.000
_cell.angle_alpha   90.00
_cell.angle_beta   90.00
_cell.angle_gamma   90.00
#
_symmetry.space_group_name_H-M   'P 1'
#
loop_
_entity.id
_entity.type
_entity.pdbx_description
1 polymer ?
#
loop_
_entity_poly.entity_id
_entity_poly.type
_entity_poly.pdbx_seq_one_letter_code
_entity_poly.pdbx_strand_id
1 'polypeptide(L)'
;MTATHDDRVYTGPASLVVGDERHPVRIRLTAYMNPFDGHYHWQGTVHDAPTQVTAGRPAVLCVGDRDAAARLVERTAAGDLMISGTGRPPFWP
;
A
#
# COMPACT_ATOMS: atom_id res chain seq x y z
N MET A 1 4.67 9.66 27.77
CA MET A 1 4.11 10.41 26.62
C MET A 1 3.59 9.40 25.62
N THR A 2 2.28 9.23 25.57
CA THR A 2 1.59 8.35 24.62
C THR A 2 1.59 9.03 23.25
N ALA A 3 2.34 8.48 22.29
CA ALA A 3 2.19 8.86 20.89
C ALA A 3 0.79 8.40 20.45
N THR A 4 -0.16 9.33 20.39
CA THR A 4 -1.45 9.15 19.73
C THR A 4 -1.18 8.81 18.27
N HIS A 5 -1.13 7.53 17.95
CA HIS A 5 -1.12 7.03 16.59
C HIS A 5 -2.46 7.40 15.98
N ASP A 6 -2.50 8.47 15.17
CA ASP A 6 -3.59 8.76 14.25
C ASP A 6 -3.58 7.67 13.17
N ASP A 7 -3.97 6.46 13.56
CA ASP A 7 -4.04 5.25 12.73
C ASP A 7 -5.20 5.41 11.74
N ARG A 8 -4.98 6.23 10.72
CA ARG A 8 -5.93 6.36 9.60
C ARG A 8 -5.83 5.12 8.75
N VAL A 9 -6.71 4.16 9.03
CA VAL A 9 -6.91 2.98 8.20
C VAL A 9 -7.74 3.39 6.98
N TYR A 10 -7.23 3.14 5.77
CA TYR A 10 -8.02 3.21 4.55
C TYR A 10 -8.42 1.80 4.13
N THR A 11 -9.71 1.59 3.87
CA THR A 11 -10.21 0.37 3.24
C THR A 11 -11.05 0.76 2.03
N GLY A 12 -10.71 0.28 0.85
CA GLY A 12 -11.45 0.67 -0.34
C GLY A 12 -10.83 0.22 -1.66
N PRO A 13 -11.43 0.64 -2.80
CA PRO A 13 -10.91 0.36 -4.12
C PRO A 13 -9.60 1.11 -4.38
N ALA A 14 -8.76 0.52 -5.21
CA ALA A 14 -7.53 1.11 -5.72
C ALA A 14 -7.16 0.50 -7.09
N SER A 15 -6.13 1.05 -7.71
CA SER A 15 -5.44 0.40 -8.82
C SER A 15 -4.00 0.10 -8.44
N LEU A 16 -3.55 -1.13 -8.67
CA LEU A 16 -2.16 -1.53 -8.53
C LEU A 16 -1.53 -1.57 -9.92
N VAL A 17 -0.47 -0.80 -10.13
CA VAL A 17 0.30 -0.76 -11.38
C VAL A 17 1.63 -1.48 -11.16
N VAL A 18 1.92 -2.48 -11.99
CA VAL A 18 3.16 -3.27 -11.93
C VAL A 18 3.73 -3.40 -13.35
N GLY A 19 4.88 -2.79 -13.59
CA GLY A 19 5.36 -2.59 -14.96
C GLY A 19 4.38 -1.73 -15.74
N ASP A 20 3.96 -2.20 -16.91
CA ASP A 20 3.00 -1.50 -17.77
C ASP A 20 1.54 -1.94 -17.54
N GLU A 21 1.30 -2.88 -16.62
CA GLU A 21 -0.02 -3.43 -16.34
C GLU A 21 -0.69 -2.73 -15.15
N ARG A 22 -1.99 -2.43 -15.30
CA ARG A 22 -2.84 -1.85 -14.25
C ARG A 22 -3.93 -2.82 -13.85
N HIS A 23 -4.02 -3.08 -12.55
CA HIS A 23 -4.97 -4.04 -11.97
C HIS A 23 -5.93 -3.33 -10.99
N PRO A 24 -7.25 -3.40 -11.19
CA PRO A 24 -8.20 -2.96 -10.18
C PRO A 24 -8.15 -3.93 -8.99
N VAL A 25 -8.04 -3.38 -7.77
CA VAL A 25 -7.88 -4.16 -6.54
C VAL A 25 -8.66 -3.53 -5.39
N ARG A 26 -8.81 -4.28 -4.30
CA ARG A 26 -9.26 -3.74 -3.01
C ARG A 26 -8.09 -3.73 -2.04
N ILE A 27 -7.98 -2.69 -1.24
CA ILE A 27 -6.87 -2.55 -0.31
C ILE A 27 -7.37 -2.21 1.09
N ARG A 28 -6.56 -2.59 2.07
CA ARG A 28 -6.61 -2.08 3.43
C ARG A 28 -5.22 -1.59 3.82
N LEU A 29 -5.06 -0.29 4.07
CA LEU A 29 -3.79 0.35 4.39
C LEU A 29 -3.82 1.06 5.74
N THR A 30 -2.68 1.14 6.38
CA THR A 30 -2.40 1.99 7.53
C THR A 30 -1.14 2.81 7.28
N ALA A 31 -1.01 3.95 7.96
CA ALA A 31 0.18 4.80 7.88
C ALA A 31 0.57 5.31 9.25
N TYR A 32 1.88 5.44 9.49
CA TYR A 32 2.46 5.97 10.72
C TYR A 32 3.72 6.79 10.41
N MET A 33 4.01 7.80 11.23
CA MET A 33 5.27 8.54 11.12
C MET A 33 6.38 7.70 11.75
N ASN A 34 7.43 7.41 11.00
CA ASN A 34 8.64 6.80 11.54
C ASN A 34 9.54 7.91 12.09
N PRO A 35 9.80 7.95 13.42
CA PRO A 35 10.61 9.01 14.02
C PRO A 35 12.10 8.91 13.66
N PHE A 36 12.57 7.74 13.21
CA PHE A 36 13.99 7.54 12.90
C PHE A 36 14.41 8.19 11.58
N ASP A 37 13.53 8.18 10.58
CA ASP A 37 13.81 8.75 9.26
C ASP A 37 12.96 10.00 8.94
N GLY A 38 11.99 10.34 9.80
CA GLY A 38 11.12 11.50 9.62
C GLY A 38 10.11 11.35 8.49
N HIS A 39 9.97 10.16 7.90
CA HIS A 39 9.02 9.88 6.83
C HIS A 39 7.79 9.15 7.37
N TYR A 40 6.68 9.32 6.66
CA TYR A 40 5.55 8.44 6.83
C TYR A 40 5.83 7.10 6.17
N HIS A 41 5.59 6.02 6.89
CA HIS A 41 5.59 4.67 6.35
C HIS A 41 4.16 4.19 6.34
N TRP A 42 3.78 3.57 5.24
CA TRP A 42 2.46 3.03 5.09
C TRP A 42 2.55 1.62 4.54
N GLN A 43 1.62 0.78 4.96
CA GLN A 43 1.62 -0.62 4.59
C GLN A 43 0.21 -1.19 4.67
N GLY A 44 0.04 -2.38 4.11
CA GLY A 44 -1.17 -3.14 4.30
C GLY A 44 -1.33 -4.26 3.30
N THR A 45 -2.57 -4.53 2.95
CA THR A 45 -2.97 -5.70 2.19
C THR A 45 -3.69 -5.31 0.92
N VAL A 46 -3.35 -5.97 -0.18
CA VAL A 46 -4.02 -5.91 -1.47
C VAL A 46 -4.76 -7.23 -1.67
N HIS A 47 -6.07 -7.12 -1.73
CA HIS A 47 -7.02 -8.18 -2.02
C HIS A 47 -7.30 -8.26 -3.51
N ASP A 48 -7.67 -9.46 -3.97
CA ASP A 48 -8.03 -9.75 -5.36
C ASP A 48 -6.90 -9.44 -6.38
N ALA A 49 -5.65 -9.37 -5.91
CA ALA A 49 -4.50 -9.11 -6.80
C ALA A 49 -4.23 -10.31 -7.72
N PRO A 50 -4.11 -10.11 -9.05
CA PRO A 50 -3.90 -11.18 -10.00
C PRO A 50 -2.69 -12.06 -9.66
N THR A 51 -2.77 -13.36 -9.91
CA THR A 51 -1.73 -14.33 -9.50
C THR A 51 -0.39 -14.10 -10.19
N GLN A 52 -0.37 -13.50 -11.38
CA GLN A 52 0.87 -13.11 -12.06
C GLN A 52 1.65 -12.00 -11.34
N VAL A 53 0.99 -11.23 -10.47
CA VAL A 53 1.64 -10.18 -9.68
C VAL A 53 2.40 -10.83 -8.53
N THR A 54 3.73 -10.85 -8.64
CA THR A 54 4.61 -11.47 -7.65
C THR A 54 5.11 -10.48 -6.61
N ALA A 55 5.34 -10.96 -5.39
CA ALA A 55 6.07 -10.23 -4.36
C ALA A 55 7.50 -9.87 -4.81
N GLY A 56 8.14 -8.96 -4.08
CA GLY A 56 9.51 -8.48 -4.31
C GLY A 56 9.63 -7.39 -5.38
N ARG A 57 8.57 -7.12 -6.15
CA ARG A 57 8.57 -6.13 -7.24
C ARG A 57 8.19 -4.72 -6.77
N PRO A 58 8.72 -3.67 -7.43
CA PRO A 58 8.18 -2.33 -7.30
C PRO A 58 6.78 -2.26 -7.93
N ALA A 59 5.95 -1.39 -7.39
CA ALA A 59 4.61 -1.10 -7.89
C ALA A 59 4.28 0.38 -7.69
N VAL A 60 3.25 0.86 -8.37
CA VAL A 60 2.60 2.13 -8.07
C VAL A 60 1.17 1.84 -7.62
N LEU A 61 0.77 2.39 -6.48
CA LEU A 61 -0.57 2.25 -5.95
C LEU A 61 -1.34 3.55 -6.17
N CYS A 62 -2.46 3.47 -6.90
CA CYS A 62 -3.31 4.61 -7.19
C CYS A 62 -4.63 4.53 -6.42
N VAL A 63 -4.97 5.59 -5.68
CA VAL A 63 -6.24 5.75 -4.95
C VAL A 63 -6.86 7.09 -5.36
N GLY A 64 -7.97 7.04 -6.10
CA GLY A 64 -8.52 8.24 -6.75
C GLY A 64 -7.50 8.87 -7.70
N ASP A 65 -7.27 10.17 -7.55
CA ASP A 65 -6.31 10.95 -8.37
C ASP A 65 -4.89 10.97 -7.80
N ARG A 66 -4.62 10.17 -6.76
CA ARG A 66 -3.31 10.11 -6.10
C ARG A 66 -2.63 8.80 -6.35
N ASP A 67 -1.32 8.86 -6.51
CA ASP A 67 -0.44 7.73 -6.70
C ASP A 67 0.71 7.74 -5.68
N ALA A 68 1.21 6.55 -5.37
CA ALA A 68 2.37 6.40 -4.50
C ALA A 68 3.20 5.19 -4.95
N ALA A 69 4.53 5.37 -4.98
CA ALA A 69 5.46 4.28 -5.18
C ALA A 69 5.39 3.30 -3.99
N ALA A 70 5.42 2.02 -4.32
CA ALA A 70 5.20 0.94 -3.37
C ALA A 70 6.11 -0.26 -3.68
N ARG A 71 6.27 -1.13 -2.68
CA ARG A 71 6.94 -2.42 -2.80
C ARG A 71 5.93 -3.52 -2.47
N LEU A 72 5.86 -4.52 -3.33
CA LEU A 72 5.17 -5.76 -3.00
C LEU A 72 6.06 -6.60 -2.09
N VAL A 73 5.58 -6.92 -0.90
CA VAL A 73 6.39 -7.51 0.17
C VAL A 73 6.31 -9.03 0.12
N GLU A 74 5.10 -9.58 0.21
CA GLU A 74 4.85 -11.01 0.31
C GLU A 74 3.48 -11.35 -0.29
N ARG A 75 3.32 -12.54 -0.88
CA ARG A 75 2.00 -13.12 -1.12
C ARG A 75 1.68 -14.11 0.00
N THR A 76 0.64 -13.82 0.77
CA THR A 76 0.21 -14.64 1.89
C THR A 76 -0.34 -15.99 1.41
N ALA A 77 -0.45 -16.96 2.33
CA ALA A 77 -1.08 -18.25 2.03
C ALA A 77 -2.55 -18.14 1.60
N ALA A 78 -3.26 -17.08 2.00
CA ALA A 78 -4.63 -16.79 1.55
C ALA A 78 -4.70 -16.22 0.12
N GLY A 79 -3.55 -15.89 -0.47
CA GLY A 79 -3.46 -15.32 -1.81
C GLY A 79 -3.38 -13.79 -1.85
N ASP A 80 -3.59 -13.09 -0.73
CA ASP A 80 -3.45 -11.64 -0.65
C ASP A 80 -2.00 -11.19 -0.77
N LEU A 81 -1.76 -10.00 -1.33
CA LEU A 81 -0.43 -9.38 -1.39
C LEU A 81 -0.24 -8.36 -0.27
N MET A 82 0.85 -8.49 0.49
CA MET A 82 1.32 -7.44 1.37
C MET A 82 2.05 -6.36 0.57
N ILE A 83 1.79 -5.10 0.88
CA ILE A 83 2.35 -3.93 0.20
C ILE A 83 2.83 -2.93 1.23
N SER A 84 3.92 -2.22 0.91
CA SER A 84 4.43 -1.12 1.72
C SER A 84 4.92 0.03 0.86
N GLY A 85 5.00 1.22 1.43
CA GLY A 85 5.59 2.38 0.82
C GLY A 85 6.01 3.42 1.86
N THR A 86 6.74 4.43 1.38
CA THR A 86 7.28 5.51 2.20
C THR A 86 6.86 6.85 1.60
N GLY A 87 6.75 7.87 2.44
CA GLY A 87 6.23 9.19 2.08
C GLY A 87 4.72 9.29 2.25
N ARG A 88 4.10 10.21 1.51
CA ARG A 88 2.67 10.48 1.62
C ARG A 88 1.86 9.29 1.09
N PRO A 89 1.04 8.60 1.91
CA PRO A 89 0.16 7.56 1.43
C PRO A 89 -0.87 8.10 0.42
N PRO A 90 -1.27 7.29 -0.57
CA PRO A 90 -2.15 7.73 -1.65
C PRO A 90 -3.59 8.00 -1.18
N PHE A 91 -3.98 7.53 0.02
CA PHE A 91 -5.32 7.70 0.57
C PHE A 91 -5.52 9.00 1.39
N TRP A 92 -4.46 9.77 1.65
CA TRP A 92 -4.61 11.02 2.40
C TRP A 92 -5.09 12.18 1.54
N PRO A 93 -6.04 13.01 2.04
CA PRO A 93 -6.48 14.24 1.39
C PRO A 93 -5.31 15.19 1.14
#